data_AF-W9EAJ5-F1
#
_entry.id   AF-W9EAJ5-F1
#
_cell.length_a   1.000
_cell.length_b   1.000
_cell.length_c   1.000
_cell.angle_alpha   90.00
_cell.angle_beta   90.00
_cell.angle_gamma   90.00
#
_symmetry.space_group_name_H-M   'P 1'
#
loop_
_entity.id
_entity.type
_entity.pdbx_description
1 polymer ?
#
loop_
_entity_poly.entity_id
_entity_poly.type
_entity_poly.pdbx_seq_one_letter_code
_entity_poly.pdbx_strand_id
1 'polypeptide(L)'
;MINKVYESFPRLVYSNSNIIECGGYFQNKIEKDEALTQEELTIASYLLSYLPTQVNLTKNELKNYFTKEEVLVLISLFTSTYLCNFSSAKEKLISNVRAAIYYESIDGIFNIDGEKLINKLENLTEFQAFTVLSMIEEAFFQGKVSDEEMKKIFNID
;
A
#
# COMPACT_ATOMS: atom_id res chain seq x y z
N MET A 1 33.14 -14.54 8.42
CA MET A 1 32.43 -14.45 9.71
C MET A 1 30.93 -14.15 9.50
N ILE A 2 30.29 -14.80 8.51
CA ILE A 2 28.91 -14.53 8.06
C ILE A 2 27.93 -15.64 8.50
N ASN A 3 28.46 -16.81 8.92
CA ASN A 3 27.64 -18.00 9.19
C ASN A 3 26.93 -18.01 10.56
N LYS A 4 27.18 -17.04 11.46
CA LYS A 4 26.58 -17.04 12.82
C LYS A 4 25.27 -16.26 12.95
N VAL A 5 24.95 -15.36 12.01
CA VAL A 5 23.72 -14.54 12.11
C VAL A 5 22.48 -15.40 11.85
N TYR A 6 22.57 -16.37 10.94
CA TYR A 6 21.46 -17.26 10.61
C TYR A 6 21.12 -18.29 11.69
N GLU A 7 22.10 -18.74 12.48
CA GLU A 7 21.88 -19.72 13.56
C GLU A 7 21.27 -19.10 14.83
N SER A 8 21.29 -17.77 14.92
CA SER A 8 20.76 -17.03 16.08
C SER A 8 19.31 -16.62 15.91
N PHE A 9 18.72 -16.75 14.72
CA PHE A 9 17.29 -16.53 14.55
C PHE A 9 16.56 -17.59 15.36
N PRO A 10 15.89 -17.22 16.47
CA PRO A 10 15.01 -18.16 17.10
C PRO A 10 14.01 -18.57 16.04
N ARG A 11 13.62 -19.84 16.08
CA ARG A 11 12.37 -20.32 15.51
C ARG A 11 11.18 -19.61 16.18
N LEU A 12 11.11 -18.28 16.08
CA LEU A 12 9.91 -17.49 16.33
C LEU A 12 9.04 -17.68 15.09
N VAL A 13 8.57 -18.92 15.01
CA VAL A 13 7.44 -19.36 14.21
C VAL A 13 6.30 -18.44 14.59
N TYR A 14 6.00 -17.55 13.65
CA TYR A 14 5.01 -16.50 13.74
C TYR A 14 3.66 -17.07 14.19
N SER A 15 3.30 -16.82 15.44
CA SER A 15 1.90 -16.76 15.86
C SER A 15 1.39 -15.35 15.53
N ASN A 16 0.14 -15.25 15.07
CA ASN A 16 -0.49 -13.97 14.72
C ASN A 16 -0.48 -12.94 15.88
N SER A 17 -0.32 -13.39 17.13
CA SER A 17 -0.21 -12.52 18.31
C SER A 17 1.08 -11.70 18.35
N ASN A 18 2.22 -12.23 17.87
CA ASN A 18 3.52 -11.57 18.03
C ASN A 18 3.76 -10.46 16.98
N ILE A 19 3.09 -10.52 15.81
CA ILE A 19 3.25 -9.51 14.75
C ILE A 19 2.57 -8.19 15.13
N ILE A 20 1.41 -8.25 15.78
CA ILE A 20 0.69 -7.08 16.30
C ILE A 20 1.55 -6.36 17.35
N GLU A 21 2.23 -7.12 18.21
CA GLU A 21 3.13 -6.60 19.23
C GLU A 21 4.37 -5.91 18.64
N CYS A 22 4.96 -6.45 17.55
CA CYS A 22 6.11 -5.83 16.89
C CYS A 22 5.78 -4.49 16.22
N GLY A 23 4.67 -4.40 15.50
CA GLY A 23 4.26 -3.15 14.83
C GLY A 23 4.04 -2.01 15.82
N GLY A 24 3.26 -2.27 16.88
CA GLY A 24 3.03 -1.32 17.96
C GLY A 24 4.30 -0.96 18.74
N TYR A 25 5.24 -1.89 18.89
CA TYR A 25 6.52 -1.65 19.56
C TYR A 25 7.37 -0.59 18.83
N PHE A 26 7.61 -0.78 17.52
CA PHE A 26 8.40 0.16 16.75
C PHE A 26 7.70 1.52 16.61
N GLN A 27 6.38 1.53 16.44
CA GLN A 27 5.62 2.78 16.35
C GLN A 27 5.69 3.61 17.64
N ASN A 28 5.55 2.98 18.81
CA ASN A 28 5.70 3.66 20.10
C ASN A 28 7.09 4.28 20.27
N LYS A 29 8.15 3.62 19.79
CA LYS A 29 9.51 4.19 19.84
C LYS A 29 9.67 5.38 18.90
N ILE A 30 9.12 5.29 17.68
CA ILE A 30 9.13 6.40 16.71
C ILE A 30 8.39 7.62 17.28
N GLU A 31 7.21 7.42 17.88
CA GLU A 31 6.42 8.51 18.49
C GLU A 31 7.14 9.19 19.66
N LYS A 32 8.03 8.47 20.35
CA LYS A 32 8.84 8.99 21.46
C LYS A 32 10.22 9.48 21.04
N ASP A 33 10.54 9.45 19.74
CA ASP A 33 11.86 9.77 19.20
C ASP A 33 12.99 8.96 19.88
N GLU A 34 12.70 7.69 20.20
CA GLU A 34 13.65 6.78 20.82
C GLU A 34 14.54 6.12 19.76
N ALA A 35 15.85 6.15 19.97
CA ALA A 35 16.81 5.47 19.10
C ALA A 35 16.58 3.94 19.10
N LEU A 36 16.61 3.35 17.91
CA LEU A 36 16.59 1.90 17.75
C LEU A 36 17.95 1.29 18.10
N THR A 37 17.94 0.15 18.78
CA THR A 37 19.15 -0.65 19.01
C THR A 37 19.64 -1.27 17.69
N GLN A 38 20.89 -1.78 17.67
CA GLN A 38 21.44 -2.44 16.49
C GLN A 38 20.64 -3.69 16.07
N GLU A 39 20.11 -4.43 17.04
CA GLU A 39 19.26 -5.60 16.81
C GLU A 39 17.91 -5.20 16.20
N GLU A 40 17.28 -4.17 16.76
CA GLU A 40 16.04 -3.57 16.25
C GLU A 40 16.18 -3.04 14.82
N LEU A 41 17.27 -2.34 14.53
CA LEU A 41 17.61 -1.89 13.18
C LEU A 41 17.76 -3.06 12.20
N THR A 42 18.34 -4.17 12.65
CA THR A 42 18.53 -5.38 11.83
C THR A 42 17.18 -6.02 11.51
N ILE A 43 16.28 -6.13 12.50
CA ILE A 43 14.92 -6.66 12.31
C ILE A 43 14.12 -5.74 11.38
N ALA A 44 14.13 -4.43 11.62
CA ALA A 44 13.43 -3.47 10.77
C ALA A 44 13.94 -3.53 9.32
N SER A 45 15.26 -3.58 9.12
CA SER A 45 15.87 -3.69 7.80
C SER A 45 15.44 -4.98 7.07
N TYR A 46 15.38 -6.10 7.79
CA TYR A 46 14.90 -7.37 7.24
C TYR A 46 13.44 -7.28 6.80
N LEU A 47 12.54 -6.80 7.66
CA LEU A 47 11.13 -6.62 7.35
C LEU A 47 10.92 -5.70 6.15
N LEU A 48 11.65 -4.57 6.11
CA LEU A 48 11.62 -3.61 5.00
C LEU A 48 12.14 -4.24 3.71
N SER A 49 13.17 -5.09 3.76
CA SER A 49 13.68 -5.78 2.57
C SER A 49 12.70 -6.78 1.99
N TYR A 50 11.82 -7.35 2.82
CA TYR A 50 10.84 -8.34 2.40
C TYR A 50 9.54 -7.73 1.87
N LEU A 51 9.21 -6.50 2.33
CA LEU A 51 7.99 -5.80 1.96
C LEU A 51 7.81 -5.64 0.43
N PRO A 52 8.82 -5.25 -0.37
CA PRO A 52 8.68 -5.18 -1.83
C PRO A 52 8.30 -6.51 -2.47
N THR A 53 8.80 -7.63 -1.94
CA THR A 53 8.42 -8.96 -2.43
C THR A 53 6.95 -9.24 -2.14
N GLN A 54 6.47 -8.92 -0.94
CA GLN A 54 5.05 -9.10 -0.59
C GLN A 54 4.14 -8.22 -1.43
N VAL A 55 4.50 -6.94 -1.62
CA VAL A 55 3.77 -6.04 -2.52
C VAL A 55 3.68 -6.64 -3.92
N ASN A 56 4.79 -7.11 -4.50
CA ASN A 56 4.77 -7.73 -5.83
C ASN A 56 3.92 -8.99 -5.92
N LEU A 57 3.89 -9.83 -4.89
CA LEU A 57 3.01 -11.00 -4.85
C LEU A 57 1.55 -10.58 -4.80
N THR A 58 1.20 -9.60 -3.97
CA THR A 58 -0.16 -9.07 -3.88
C THR A 58 -0.59 -8.32 -5.14
N LYS A 59 0.32 -7.67 -5.88
CA LYS A 59 0.04 -7.12 -7.22
C LYS A 59 -0.46 -8.20 -8.19
N ASN A 60 0.00 -9.46 -8.05
CA ASN A 60 -0.50 -10.57 -8.87
C ASN A 60 -1.89 -11.04 -8.44
N GLU A 61 -2.24 -10.96 -7.15
CA GLU A 61 -3.61 -11.23 -6.68
C GLU A 61 -4.61 -10.22 -7.23
N LEU A 62 -4.15 -8.99 -7.47
CA LEU A 62 -4.95 -7.88 -8.00
C LEU A 62 -4.96 -7.81 -9.54
N LYS A 63 -4.52 -8.87 -10.23
CA LYS A 63 -4.50 -8.90 -11.70
C LYS A 63 -5.90 -8.61 -12.27
N ASN A 64 -5.98 -7.64 -13.20
CA ASN A 64 -7.23 -7.18 -13.82
C ASN A 64 -8.33 -6.76 -12.83
N TYR A 65 -7.97 -6.47 -11.57
CA TYR A 65 -8.96 -6.09 -10.56
C TYR A 65 -9.56 -4.71 -10.86
N PHE A 66 -8.75 -3.80 -11.40
CA PHE A 66 -9.17 -2.48 -11.84
C PHE A 66 -9.20 -2.38 -13.37
N THR A 67 -10.12 -1.58 -13.90
CA THR A 67 -10.06 -1.14 -15.29
C THR A 67 -9.05 -0.01 -15.46
N LYS A 68 -8.69 0.28 -16.70
CA LYS A 68 -7.81 1.39 -17.05
C LYS A 68 -8.33 2.72 -16.48
N GLU A 69 -9.62 2.99 -16.67
CA GLU A 69 -10.27 4.23 -16.26
C GLU A 69 -10.34 4.35 -14.74
N GLU A 70 -10.62 3.26 -14.03
CA GLU A 70 -10.59 3.22 -12.56
C GLU A 70 -9.18 3.54 -12.02
N VAL A 71 -8.12 3.02 -12.66
CA VAL A 71 -6.74 3.33 -12.30
C VAL A 71 -6.41 4.80 -12.51
N LEU A 72 -6.86 5.40 -13.62
CA LEU A 72 -6.64 6.83 -13.87
C LEU A 72 -7.29 7.72 -12.81
N VAL A 73 -8.50 7.35 -12.36
CA VAL A 73 -9.13 7.99 -11.19
C VAL A 73 -8.21 7.87 -9.98
N LEU A 74 -7.81 6.65 -9.59
CA LEU A 74 -6.97 6.42 -8.42
C LEU A 74 -5.65 7.20 -8.44
N ILE A 75 -4.97 7.27 -9.59
CA ILE A 75 -3.73 8.03 -9.75
C ILE A 75 -3.97 9.54 -9.60
N SER A 76 -5.06 10.06 -10.17
CA SER A 76 -5.38 11.50 -10.09
C SER A 76 -5.55 12.00 -8.65
N LEU A 77 -6.08 11.14 -7.76
CA LEU A 77 -6.36 11.45 -6.36
C LEU A 77 -5.11 11.55 -5.47
N PHE A 78 -3.96 11.12 -5.99
CA PHE A 78 -2.71 11.14 -5.24
C PHE A 78 -2.17 12.57 -5.02
N THR A 79 -2.60 13.53 -5.84
CA THR A 79 -2.15 14.94 -5.76
C THR A 79 -2.82 15.76 -4.64
N SER A 80 -3.98 15.33 -4.14
CA SER A 80 -4.90 16.20 -3.41
C SER A 80 -4.94 16.01 -1.88
N THR A 81 -4.28 14.98 -1.31
CA THR A 81 -4.63 14.54 0.06
C THR A 81 -3.48 14.09 0.97
N TYR A 82 -2.27 14.63 0.80
CA TYR A 82 -1.16 14.39 1.72
C TYR A 82 -1.35 14.97 3.14
N LEU A 83 -2.42 15.73 3.38
CA LEU A 83 -2.63 16.49 4.62
C LEU A 83 -3.60 15.84 5.61
N CYS A 84 -4.11 14.64 5.32
CA CYS A 84 -5.05 13.94 6.21
C CYS A 84 -4.40 12.73 6.87
N ASN A 85 -4.50 12.66 8.21
CA ASN A 85 -4.10 11.50 8.99
C ASN A 85 -5.18 10.41 8.85
N PHE A 86 -4.99 9.48 7.92
CA PHE A 86 -5.85 8.30 7.81
C PHE A 86 -5.34 7.18 8.73
N SER A 87 -6.27 6.43 9.33
CA SER A 87 -5.94 5.33 10.23
C SER A 87 -5.55 4.04 9.49
N SER A 88 -5.94 3.91 8.21
CA SER A 88 -5.56 2.77 7.36
C SER A 88 -5.41 3.13 5.88
N ALA A 89 -4.77 2.24 5.12
CA ALA A 89 -4.62 2.37 3.67
C ALA A 89 -5.97 2.32 2.95
N LYS A 90 -6.87 1.42 3.39
CA LYS A 90 -8.20 1.30 2.82
C LYS A 90 -9.04 2.55 3.08
N GLU A 91 -9.02 3.06 4.30
CA GLU A 91 -9.74 4.28 4.67
C GLU A 91 -9.32 5.46 3.77
N LYS A 92 -8.01 5.62 3.55
CA LYS A 92 -7.46 6.65 2.66
C LYS A 92 -8.02 6.53 1.24
N LEU A 93 -7.95 5.34 0.63
CA LEU A 93 -8.45 5.12 -0.73
C LEU A 93 -9.94 5.43 -0.85
N ILE A 94 -10.77 4.87 0.04
CA ILE A 94 -12.22 5.03 -0.01
C ILE A 94 -12.61 6.50 0.21
N SER A 95 -12.02 7.15 1.21
CA SER A 95 -12.35 8.54 1.55
C SER A 95 -12.00 9.48 0.40
N ASN A 96 -10.84 9.28 -0.22
CA ASN A 96 -10.42 10.09 -1.36
C ASN A 96 -11.34 9.90 -2.58
N VAL A 97 -11.69 8.66 -2.91
CA VAL A 97 -12.60 8.37 -4.04
C VAL A 97 -13.98 8.94 -3.77
N ARG A 98 -14.54 8.75 -2.57
CA ARG A 98 -15.85 9.32 -2.18
C ARG A 98 -15.85 10.85 -2.27
N ALA A 99 -14.79 11.48 -1.75
CA ALA A 99 -14.67 12.93 -1.80
C ALA A 99 -14.61 13.44 -3.25
N ALA A 100 -13.82 12.81 -4.11
CA ALA A 100 -13.69 13.24 -5.50
C ALA A 100 -14.96 12.98 -6.33
N ILE A 101 -15.68 11.88 -6.08
CA ILE A 101 -17.00 11.67 -6.70
C ILE A 101 -17.96 12.78 -6.25
N TYR A 102 -18.02 13.06 -4.95
CA TYR A 102 -18.98 14.01 -4.40
C TYR A 102 -18.70 15.47 -4.79
N TYR A 103 -17.45 15.91 -4.71
CA TYR A 103 -17.08 17.31 -4.92
C TYR A 103 -16.63 17.62 -6.36
N GLU A 104 -16.10 16.64 -7.08
CA GLU A 104 -15.48 16.85 -8.40
C GLU A 104 -16.15 16.06 -9.53
N SER A 105 -17.09 15.15 -9.20
CA SER A 105 -17.75 14.26 -10.17
C SER A 105 -16.75 13.48 -11.03
N ILE A 106 -15.67 13.00 -10.39
CA ILE A 106 -14.54 12.34 -11.06
C ILE A 106 -14.96 11.08 -11.82
N ASP A 107 -16.01 10.40 -11.36
CA ASP A 107 -16.64 9.25 -12.00
C ASP A 107 -17.25 9.62 -13.36
N GLY A 108 -17.91 10.79 -13.45
CA GLY A 108 -18.39 11.34 -14.72
C GLY A 108 -17.26 11.75 -15.66
N ILE A 109 -16.18 12.34 -15.13
CA ILE A 109 -15.01 12.79 -15.92
C ILE A 109 -14.32 11.60 -16.60
N PHE A 110 -14.11 10.51 -15.86
CA PHE A 110 -13.45 9.30 -16.37
C PHE A 110 -14.42 8.25 -16.92
N ASN A 111 -15.72 8.53 -16.91
CA ASN A 111 -16.78 7.63 -17.38
C ASN A 111 -16.71 6.24 -16.72
N ILE A 112 -16.60 6.21 -15.40
CA ILE A 112 -16.64 5.00 -14.58
C ILE A 112 -17.89 4.93 -13.71
N ASP A 113 -18.18 3.74 -13.20
CA ASP A 113 -19.17 3.54 -12.14
C ASP A 113 -18.50 3.75 -10.77
N GLY A 114 -18.72 4.93 -10.19
CA GLY A 114 -18.11 5.33 -8.91
C GLY A 114 -18.49 4.41 -7.74
N GLU A 115 -19.74 3.96 -7.67
CA GLU A 115 -20.22 3.03 -6.63
C GLU A 115 -19.56 1.66 -6.79
N LYS A 116 -19.41 1.18 -8.02
CA LYS A 116 -18.67 -0.07 -8.27
C LYS A 116 -17.21 0.03 -7.84
N LEU A 117 -16.55 1.16 -8.10
CA LEU A 117 -15.17 1.39 -7.64
C LEU A 117 -15.08 1.40 -6.11
N ILE A 118 -16.00 2.08 -5.41
CA ILE A 118 -16.05 2.09 -3.94
C ILE A 118 -16.23 0.66 -3.40
N ASN A 119 -17.17 -0.11 -3.96
CA ASN A 119 -17.41 -1.50 -3.56
C ASN A 119 -16.17 -2.39 -3.76
N LYS A 120 -15.40 -2.18 -4.84
CA LYS A 120 -14.11 -2.86 -5.03
C LYS A 120 -13.15 -2.53 -3.89
N LEU A 121 -12.96 -1.24 -3.58
CA LEU A 121 -12.04 -0.80 -2.53
C LEU A 121 -12.42 -1.32 -1.14
N GLU A 122 -13.72 -1.39 -0.82
CA GLU A 122 -14.22 -1.96 0.43
C GLU A 122 -13.86 -3.45 0.59
N ASN A 123 -13.90 -4.20 -0.52
CA ASN A 123 -13.61 -5.64 -0.56
C ASN A 123 -12.11 -5.99 -0.53
N LEU A 124 -11.21 -5.02 -0.67
CA LEU A 124 -9.77 -5.27 -0.50
C LEU A 124 -9.45 -5.66 0.94
N THR A 125 -8.43 -6.47 1.18
CA THR A 125 -7.79 -6.52 2.50
C THR A 125 -6.98 -5.24 2.75
N GLU A 126 -6.61 -4.95 4.00
CA GLU A 126 -5.75 -3.78 4.30
C GLU A 126 -4.41 -3.85 3.55
N PHE A 127 -3.80 -5.03 3.43
CA PHE A 127 -2.55 -5.17 2.71
C PHE A 127 -2.71 -5.02 1.19
N GLN A 128 -3.83 -5.46 0.63
CA GLN A 128 -4.16 -5.18 -0.77
C GLN A 128 -4.42 -3.69 -1.01
N ALA A 129 -5.11 -3.00 -0.09
CA ALA A 129 -5.28 -1.55 -0.16
C ALA A 129 -3.92 -0.81 -0.08
N PHE A 130 -3.03 -1.25 0.81
CA PHE A 130 -1.66 -0.74 0.87
C PHE A 130 -0.91 -0.96 -0.44
N THR A 131 -1.02 -2.15 -1.02
CA THR A 131 -0.43 -2.49 -2.33
C THR A 131 -0.95 -1.58 -3.44
N VAL A 132 -2.25 -1.26 -3.45
CA VAL A 132 -2.85 -0.30 -4.39
C VAL A 132 -2.26 1.11 -4.21
N LEU A 133 -2.10 1.58 -2.97
CA LEU A 133 -1.41 2.86 -2.72
C LEU A 133 0.03 2.86 -3.24
N SER A 134 0.79 1.78 -3.03
CA SER A 134 2.14 1.67 -3.57
C SER A 134 2.18 1.67 -5.10
N MET A 135 1.20 1.07 -5.78
CA MET A 135 1.06 1.13 -7.24
C MET A 135 0.74 2.54 -7.74
N ILE A 136 -0.13 3.26 -7.02
CA ILE A 136 -0.47 4.66 -7.31
C ILE A 136 0.78 5.54 -7.15
N GLU A 137 1.53 5.36 -6.05
CA GLU A 137 2.80 6.04 -5.79
C GLU A 137 3.82 5.79 -6.90
N GLU A 138 4.03 4.52 -7.26
CA GLU A 138 4.93 4.10 -8.33
C GLU A 138 4.58 4.81 -9.65
N ALA A 139 3.30 4.84 -10.02
CA ALA A 139 2.83 5.53 -11.22
C ALA A 139 3.03 7.04 -11.12
N PHE A 140 2.66 7.65 -9.99
CA PHE A 140 2.75 9.09 -9.81
C PHE A 140 4.20 9.61 -9.89
N PHE A 141 5.14 8.94 -9.23
CA PHE A 141 6.55 9.35 -9.23
C PHE A 141 7.25 9.11 -10.57
N GLN A 142 6.74 8.21 -11.41
CA GLN A 142 7.19 8.07 -12.80
C GLN A 142 6.72 9.23 -13.69
N GLY A 143 5.77 10.05 -13.24
CA GLY A 143 5.31 11.25 -13.92
C GLY A 143 4.33 10.93 -15.05
N LYS A 144 4.68 11.25 -16.30
CA LYS A 144 3.83 10.91 -17.46
C LYS A 144 3.96 9.43 -17.77
N VAL A 145 3.17 8.62 -17.08
CA VAL A 145 3.08 7.18 -17.30
C VAL A 145 2.33 6.92 -18.60
N SER A 146 2.94 6.17 -19.51
CA SER A 146 2.26 5.68 -20.72
C SER A 146 1.19 4.65 -20.37
N ASP A 147 0.23 4.43 -21.27
CA ASP A 147 -0.80 3.40 -21.08
C ASP A 147 -0.21 2.01 -20.78
N GLU A 148 0.89 1.65 -21.46
CA GLU A 148 1.58 0.37 -21.28
C GLU A 148 2.26 0.25 -19.92
N GLU A 149 2.88 1.32 -19.44
CA GLU A 149 3.51 1.34 -18.12
C GLU A 149 2.46 1.25 -17.02
N MET A 150 1.33 1.95 -17.18
CA MET A 150 0.22 1.87 -16.22
C MET A 150 -0.37 0.46 -16.17
N LYS A 151 -0.61 -0.16 -17.34
CA LYS A 151 -1.05 -1.56 -17.43
C LYS A 151 -0.08 -2.50 -16.72
N LYS A 152 1.23 -2.29 -16.91
CA LYS A 152 2.26 -3.07 -16.23
C LYS A 152 2.24 -2.87 -14.71
N ILE A 153 2.10 -1.63 -14.24
CA ILE A 153 2.08 -1.32 -12.81
C ILE A 153 0.88 -1.97 -12.13
N PHE A 154 -0.32 -1.85 -12.73
CA PHE A 154 -1.58 -2.33 -12.16
C PHE A 154 -1.95 -3.76 -12.60
N ASN A 155 -1.08 -4.41 -13.37
CA ASN A 155 -1.26 -5.78 -13.87
C ASN A 155 -2.60 -5.95 -14.63
N ILE A 156 -2.81 -5.07 -15.62
CA ILE A 156 -3.98 -5.03 -16.51
C ILE A 156 -3.57 -5.57 -17.88
N ASP A 157 -4.37 -6.47 -18.45
CA ASP A 157 -4.18 -7.02 -19.81
C ASP A 157 -4.49 -5.97 -20.92
#